data_AF-A0A942W336-F1
#
_entry.id   AF-A0A942W336-F1
#
_cell.length_a   1.000
_cell.length_b   1.000
_cell.length_c   1.000
_cell.angle_alpha   90.00
_cell.angle_beta   90.00
_cell.angle_gamma   90.00
#
_symmetry.space_group_name_H-M   'P 1'
#
loop_
_entity.id
_entity.type
_entity.pdbx_description
1 polymer ?
#
loop_
_entity_poly.entity_id
_entity_poly.type
_entity_poly.pdbx_seq_one_letter_code
_entity_poly.pdbx_strand_id
1 'polypeptide(L)'
;MEEDLMKKFLSTFLVMCIILSVSGCVSSNNNDENGEKMNEEQVKETISGTQDDIENQIDAAISEQESNRTETTIKIDLTTENSEIYYLNLKNDAKATLRYTYSTDDKEGAILGYYNDSDTEPTTIELLPATEEAYNAIWKEESVELEKGENTFYLIEDGIHCKMILQIEGITDDNIIYAGTVKE
;
A
#
# COMPACT_ATOMS: atom_id res chain seq x y z
N MET A 1 0.78 -4.47 24.66
CA MET A 1 2.18 -4.17 24.27
C MET A 1 3.02 -5.45 24.40
N GLU A 2 2.56 -6.56 23.84
CA GLU A 2 3.27 -7.85 23.91
C GLU A 2 3.33 -8.53 22.55
N GLU A 3 2.33 -8.34 21.67
CA GLU A 3 2.31 -8.96 20.35
C GLU A 3 3.32 -8.37 19.35
N ASP A 4 3.55 -7.05 19.41
CA ASP A 4 4.46 -6.36 18.48
C ASP A 4 5.95 -6.59 18.84
N LEU A 5 6.22 -6.85 20.12
CA LEU A 5 7.54 -7.28 20.58
C LEU A 5 7.81 -8.74 20.19
N MET A 6 6.79 -9.61 20.30
CA MET A 6 6.90 -11.03 19.91
C MET A 6 7.12 -11.21 18.41
N LYS A 7 6.47 -10.42 17.56
CA LYS A 7 6.69 -10.47 16.09
C LYS A 7 8.08 -9.99 15.67
N LYS A 8 8.60 -8.94 16.31
CA LYS A 8 9.97 -8.46 16.05
C LYS A 8 11.01 -9.49 16.50
N PHE A 9 10.85 -10.11 17.67
CA PHE A 9 11.75 -11.18 18.12
C PHE A 9 11.63 -12.46 17.28
N LEU A 10 10.43 -12.83 16.81
CA LEU A 10 10.23 -14.01 15.94
C LEU A 10 10.85 -13.80 14.56
N SER A 11 10.75 -12.59 14.01
CA SER A 11 11.33 -12.22 12.72
C SER A 11 12.86 -12.16 12.74
N THR A 12 13.48 -11.71 13.85
CA THR A 12 14.94 -11.68 13.97
C THR A 12 15.53 -13.07 14.27
N PHE A 13 14.78 -13.95 14.95
CA PHE A 13 15.24 -15.32 15.22
C PHE A 13 15.25 -16.20 13.96
N LEU A 14 14.31 -15.98 13.04
CA LEU A 14 14.20 -16.75 11.79
C LEU A 14 15.37 -16.49 10.82
N VAL A 15 15.91 -15.28 10.80
CA VAL A 15 17.09 -14.91 10.00
C VAL A 15 18.37 -15.53 10.57
N MET A 16 18.47 -15.69 11.89
CA MET A 16 19.65 -16.28 12.53
C MET A 16 19.71 -17.81 12.39
N CYS A 17 18.58 -18.49 12.25
CA CYS A 17 18.53 -19.95 12.03
C CYS A 17 18.98 -20.38 10.63
N ILE A 18 18.95 -19.49 9.63
CA ILE A 18 19.37 -19.82 8.26
C ILE A 18 20.90 -19.88 8.15
N ILE A 19 21.63 -19.15 9.00
CA ILE A 19 23.11 -19.06 8.94
C ILE A 19 23.81 -20.26 9.60
N LEU A 20 23.09 -21.13 10.33
CA LEU A 20 23.67 -22.27 11.06
C LEU A 20 23.45 -23.64 10.40
N SER A 21 22.85 -23.70 9.21
CA SER A 21 22.61 -24.97 8.50
C SER A 21 23.57 -25.25 7.34
N VAL A 22 24.56 -24.39 7.08
CA VAL A 22 25.62 -24.68 6.10
C VAL A 22 26.95 -24.98 6.79
N SER A 23 26.97 -26.06 7.57
CA SER A 23 28.20 -26.78 7.91
C SER A 23 28.15 -28.19 7.33
N GLY A 24 27.74 -28.29 6.07
CA GLY A 24 28.23 -29.35 5.20
C GLY A 24 29.55 -28.86 4.64
N CYS A 25 30.66 -29.48 5.02
CA CYS A 25 31.92 -29.32 4.29
C CYS A 25 31.68 -29.78 2.85
N VAL A 26 31.34 -28.86 1.95
CA VAL A 26 31.45 -29.11 0.52
C VAL A 26 32.94 -29.10 0.23
N SER A 27 33.51 -30.29 0.07
CA SER A 27 34.79 -30.46 -0.60
C SER A 27 34.59 -29.97 -2.02
N SER A 28 34.89 -28.68 -2.27
CA SER A 28 34.82 -28.08 -3.61
C SER A 28 35.89 -28.72 -4.47
N ASN A 29 35.53 -29.80 -5.15
CA ASN A 29 36.31 -30.27 -6.28
C ASN A 29 35.72 -29.57 -7.50
N ASN A 30 36.46 -28.61 -8.06
CA ASN A 30 36.06 -27.87 -9.26
C ASN A 30 36.14 -28.79 -10.47
N ASN A 31 35.27 -29.80 -10.54
CA ASN A 31 35.24 -30.77 -11.62
C ASN A 31 34.05 -30.48 -12.54
N ASP A 32 34.25 -30.62 -13.84
CA ASP A 32 33.18 -30.65 -14.82
C ASP A 32 32.30 -31.91 -14.66
N GLU A 33 31.24 -32.04 -15.47
CA GLU A 33 30.36 -33.21 -15.45
C GLU A 33 31.08 -34.55 -15.73
N ASN A 34 32.31 -34.50 -16.27
CA ASN A 34 33.16 -35.66 -16.53
C ASN A 34 34.20 -35.93 -15.42
N GLY A 35 34.24 -35.11 -14.37
CA GLY A 35 35.18 -35.29 -13.25
C GLY A 35 36.56 -34.69 -13.48
N GLU A 36 36.76 -33.86 -14.50
CA GLU A 36 38.02 -33.16 -14.78
C GLU A 36 38.02 -31.74 -14.20
N LYS A 37 39.19 -31.26 -13.74
CA LYS A 37 39.27 -29.94 -13.11
C LYS A 37 38.91 -28.82 -14.10
N MET A 38 37.82 -28.11 -13.85
CA MET A 38 37.40 -26.92 -14.59
C MET A 38 38.52 -25.88 -14.59
N ASN A 39 38.79 -25.30 -15.76
CA ASN A 39 39.73 -24.20 -15.89
C ASN A 39 39.08 -22.86 -15.48
N GLU A 40 39.89 -21.82 -15.27
CA GLU A 40 39.43 -20.53 -14.76
C GLU A 40 38.38 -19.84 -15.66
N GLU A 41 38.38 -20.12 -16.97
CA GLU A 41 37.43 -19.52 -17.92
C GLU A 41 36.02 -20.14 -17.77
N GLN A 42 35.93 -21.46 -17.59
CA GLN A 42 34.64 -22.16 -17.39
C GLN A 42 33.99 -21.84 -16.04
N VAL A 43 34.80 -21.65 -14.99
CA VAL A 43 34.32 -21.20 -13.69
C VAL A 43 33.72 -19.79 -13.79
N LYS A 44 34.35 -18.91 -14.56
CA LYS A 44 33.90 -17.52 -14.75
C LYS A 44 32.60 -17.42 -15.56
N GLU A 45 32.45 -18.23 -16.61
CA GLU A 45 31.22 -18.28 -17.42
C GLU A 45 30.02 -18.75 -16.60
N THR A 46 30.20 -19.81 -15.81
CA THR A 46 29.13 -20.35 -14.95
C THR A 46 28.67 -19.34 -13.90
N ILE A 47 29.62 -18.62 -13.28
CA ILE A 47 29.32 -17.56 -12.30
C ILE A 47 28.59 -16.39 -12.97
N SER A 48 29.00 -15.98 -14.17
CA SER A 48 28.36 -14.88 -14.92
C SER A 48 26.92 -15.22 -15.30
N GLY A 49 26.66 -16.42 -15.82
CA GLY A 49 25.30 -16.84 -16.19
C GLY A 49 24.37 -16.94 -14.98
N THR A 50 24.90 -17.38 -13.83
CA THR A 50 24.13 -17.42 -12.58
C THR A 50 23.81 -16.02 -12.04
N GLN A 51 24.70 -15.05 -12.24
CA GLN A 51 24.47 -13.67 -11.81
C GLN A 51 23.38 -12.98 -12.64
N ASP A 52 23.41 -13.14 -13.97
CA ASP A 52 22.40 -12.57 -14.88
C ASP A 52 21.00 -13.15 -14.60
N ASP A 53 20.91 -14.45 -14.29
CA ASP A 53 19.64 -15.10 -13.93
C ASP A 53 19.07 -14.61 -12.59
N ILE A 54 19.93 -14.25 -11.63
CA ILE A 54 19.52 -13.68 -10.34
C ILE A 54 19.06 -12.22 -10.52
N GLU A 55 19.81 -11.42 -11.30
CA GLU A 55 19.44 -10.03 -11.59
C GLU A 55 18.07 -9.96 -12.30
N ASN A 56 17.84 -10.81 -13.32
CA ASN A 56 16.55 -10.86 -14.01
C ASN A 56 15.39 -11.32 -13.11
N GLN A 57 15.62 -12.26 -12.18
CA GLN A 57 14.61 -12.68 -11.20
C GLN A 57 14.30 -11.60 -10.16
N ILE A 58 15.32 -10.84 -9.74
CA ILE A 58 15.15 -9.71 -8.83
C ILE A 58 14.40 -8.58 -9.54
N ASP A 59 14.76 -8.24 -10.78
CA ASP A 59 14.10 -7.19 -11.55
C ASP A 59 12.64 -7.55 -11.85
N ALA A 60 12.34 -8.82 -12.15
CA ALA A 60 10.97 -9.30 -12.30
C ALA A 60 10.19 -9.21 -10.98
N ALA A 61 10.78 -9.62 -9.86
CA ALA A 61 10.13 -9.56 -8.54
C ALA A 61 9.91 -8.11 -8.05
N ILE A 62 10.87 -7.21 -8.30
CA ILE A 62 10.74 -5.78 -8.00
C ILE A 62 9.70 -5.14 -8.92
N SER A 63 9.70 -5.47 -10.22
CA SER A 63 8.67 -4.98 -11.14
C SER A 63 7.27 -5.47 -10.76
N GLU A 64 7.11 -6.67 -10.22
CA GLU A 64 5.83 -7.18 -9.73
C GLU A 64 5.41 -6.54 -8.39
N GLN A 65 6.35 -6.11 -7.55
CA GLN A 65 6.06 -5.39 -6.31
C GLN A 65 5.82 -3.87 -6.51
N GLU A 66 6.47 -3.24 -7.48
CA GLU A 66 6.34 -1.80 -7.76
C GLU A 66 5.17 -1.45 -8.70
N SER A 67 4.60 -2.43 -9.42
CA SER A 67 3.55 -2.16 -10.42
C SER A 67 2.13 -1.97 -9.86
N ASN A 68 1.88 -2.02 -8.54
CA ASN A 68 0.49 -2.25 -8.09
C ASN A 68 -0.04 -1.50 -6.86
N ARG A 69 0.59 -0.40 -6.40
CA ARG A 69 -0.01 0.35 -5.29
C ARG A 69 0.26 1.84 -5.34
N THR A 70 -0.54 2.55 -6.12
CA THR A 70 -0.65 4.01 -6.02
C THR A 70 -1.41 4.33 -4.74
N GLU A 71 -0.69 4.47 -3.64
CA GLU A 71 -1.24 4.92 -2.37
C GLU A 71 -1.37 6.45 -2.42
N THR A 72 -2.60 6.95 -2.50
CA THR A 72 -2.86 8.39 -2.39
C THR A 72 -3.15 8.72 -0.93
N THR A 73 -2.37 9.63 -0.32
CA THR A 73 -2.64 10.12 1.05
C THR A 73 -3.11 11.57 1.01
N ILE A 74 -4.28 11.84 1.58
CA ILE A 74 -4.92 13.16 1.67
C ILE A 74 -5.00 13.54 3.15
N LYS A 75 -4.54 14.74 3.51
CA LYS A 75 -4.64 15.27 4.87
C LYS A 75 -5.60 16.45 4.88
N ILE A 76 -6.59 16.37 5.76
CA ILE A 76 -7.73 17.28 5.83
C ILE A 76 -7.80 17.82 7.25
N ASP A 77 -7.98 19.12 7.37
CA ASP A 77 -8.21 19.82 8.62
C ASP A 77 -9.31 20.84 8.32
N LEU A 78 -10.56 20.45 8.61
CA LEU A 78 -11.75 21.22 8.29
C LEU A 78 -12.29 21.91 9.53
N THR A 79 -12.70 23.15 9.32
CA THR A 79 -13.27 24.04 10.33
C THR A 79 -14.55 24.72 9.83
N THR A 80 -15.03 24.36 8.63
CA THR A 80 -16.22 24.91 7.96
C THR A 80 -16.87 23.87 7.03
N GLU A 81 -18.21 23.97 6.94
CA GLU A 81 -19.14 22.96 6.38
C GLU A 81 -18.83 22.48 4.94
N ASN A 82 -19.14 21.20 4.69
CA ASN A 82 -19.21 20.48 3.41
C ASN A 82 -18.09 20.79 2.41
N SER A 83 -17.05 19.97 2.41
CA SER A 83 -15.94 20.13 1.48
C SER A 83 -15.76 18.87 0.61
N GLU A 84 -15.74 19.06 -0.70
CA GLU A 84 -15.14 18.08 -1.63
C GLU A 84 -13.63 18.07 -1.35
N ILE A 85 -13.10 16.88 -1.04
CA ILE A 85 -11.72 16.72 -0.53
C ILE A 85 -10.79 16.06 -1.55
N TYR A 86 -11.34 15.31 -2.52
CA TYR A 86 -10.54 14.62 -3.53
C TYR A 86 -11.40 14.23 -4.74
N TYR A 87 -10.81 14.31 -5.93
CA TYR A 87 -11.42 13.93 -7.19
C TYR A 87 -10.59 12.84 -7.83
N LEU A 88 -11.27 11.84 -8.40
CA LEU A 88 -10.65 10.73 -9.09
C LEU A 88 -11.44 10.39 -10.35
N ASN A 89 -10.84 10.58 -11.51
CA ASN A 89 -11.43 10.22 -12.78
C ASN A 89 -10.80 8.90 -13.29
N LEU A 90 -11.64 7.88 -13.50
CA LEU A 90 -11.22 6.52 -13.82
C LEU A 90 -11.57 6.11 -15.25
N LYS A 91 -10.68 5.34 -15.91
CA LYS A 91 -10.90 4.78 -17.26
C LYS A 91 -11.91 3.63 -17.24
N ASN A 92 -11.86 2.81 -16.19
CA ASN A 92 -12.74 1.66 -15.94
C ASN A 92 -13.10 1.60 -14.45
N ASP A 93 -14.16 0.87 -14.12
CA ASP A 93 -14.57 0.59 -12.76
C ASP A 93 -13.41 -0.05 -11.97
N ALA A 94 -13.30 0.26 -10.68
CA ALA A 94 -12.25 -0.23 -9.81
C ALA A 94 -12.77 -0.55 -8.42
N LYS A 95 -12.17 -1.57 -7.79
CA LYS A 95 -12.34 -1.82 -6.36
C LYS A 95 -11.19 -1.18 -5.61
N ALA A 96 -11.51 -0.33 -4.65
CA ALA A 96 -10.53 0.35 -3.82
C ALA A 96 -10.70 0.01 -2.33
N THR A 97 -9.65 0.28 -1.57
CA THR A 97 -9.70 0.28 -0.10
C THR A 97 -9.50 1.71 0.38
N LEU A 98 -10.44 2.21 1.15
CA LEU A 98 -10.29 3.45 1.91
C LEU A 98 -9.71 3.11 3.27
N ARG A 99 -8.52 3.63 3.55
CA ARG A 99 -7.88 3.50 4.85
C ARG A 99 -7.76 4.87 5.48
N TYR A 100 -8.38 5.08 6.64
CA TYR A 100 -8.51 6.42 7.19
C TYR A 100 -8.38 6.45 8.71
N THR A 101 -7.93 7.59 9.20
CA THR A 101 -7.85 7.93 10.63
C THR A 101 -8.30 9.38 10.79
N TYR A 102 -8.97 9.68 11.89
CA TYR A 102 -9.59 10.99 12.08
C TYR A 102 -9.76 11.33 13.56
N SER A 103 -10.00 12.61 13.83
CA SER A 103 -10.48 13.17 15.10
C SER A 103 -11.66 14.10 14.82
N THR A 104 -12.64 14.09 15.72
CA THR A 104 -13.79 15.00 15.73
C THR A 104 -13.90 15.78 17.04
N ASP A 105 -12.79 15.88 17.79
CA ASP A 105 -12.77 16.41 19.17
C ASP A 105 -13.83 15.74 20.08
N ASP A 106 -14.05 14.44 19.90
CA ASP A 106 -15.05 13.65 20.63
C ASP A 106 -16.51 14.12 20.40
N LYS A 107 -16.80 14.67 19.22
CA LYS A 107 -18.15 15.08 18.81
C LYS A 107 -18.72 14.21 17.69
N GLU A 108 -20.04 14.07 17.68
CA GLU A 108 -20.81 13.47 16.60
C GLU A 108 -21.04 14.47 15.46
N GLY A 109 -21.29 13.96 14.24
CA GLY A 109 -21.74 14.79 13.12
C GLY A 109 -20.76 14.94 11.96
N ALA A 110 -19.75 14.07 11.83
CA ALA A 110 -18.93 13.99 10.62
C ALA A 110 -19.29 12.78 9.75
N ILE A 111 -19.30 12.99 8.44
CA ILE A 111 -19.60 11.96 7.44
C ILE A 111 -18.55 12.03 6.33
N LEU A 112 -17.87 10.91 6.09
CA LEU A 112 -17.06 10.71 4.89
C LEU A 112 -17.97 10.13 3.82
N GLY A 113 -17.99 10.72 2.63
CA GLY A 113 -18.76 10.16 1.53
C GLY A 113 -18.02 10.22 0.22
N TYR A 114 -18.57 9.47 -0.74
CA TYR A 114 -18.13 9.49 -2.12
C TYR A 114 -19.32 9.26 -3.05
N TYR A 115 -19.23 9.78 -4.27
CA TYR A 115 -20.20 9.53 -5.33
C TYR A 115 -19.50 9.56 -6.68
N ASN A 116 -20.06 8.83 -7.64
CA ASN A 116 -19.80 9.05 -9.05
C ASN A 116 -20.75 10.14 -9.58
N ASP A 117 -20.31 10.97 -10.51
CA ASP A 117 -21.15 12.04 -11.10
C ASP A 117 -22.45 11.52 -11.75
N SER A 118 -22.51 10.21 -12.07
CA SER A 118 -23.71 9.55 -12.57
C SER A 118 -24.66 9.01 -11.49
N ASP A 119 -24.24 9.02 -10.22
CA ASP A 119 -25.04 8.54 -9.09
C ASP A 119 -26.19 9.48 -8.75
N THR A 120 -27.31 8.90 -8.34
CA THR A 120 -28.45 9.67 -7.80
C THR A 120 -28.32 9.97 -6.30
N GLU A 121 -27.58 9.13 -5.57
CA GLU A 121 -27.37 9.24 -4.13
C GLU A 121 -25.91 8.87 -3.80
N PRO A 122 -25.22 9.64 -2.94
CA PRO A 122 -23.85 9.34 -2.57
C PRO A 122 -23.77 8.15 -1.60
N THR A 123 -22.65 7.44 -1.63
CA THR A 123 -22.30 6.49 -0.57
C THR A 123 -21.71 7.25 0.61
N THR A 124 -22.18 6.94 1.83
CA THR A 124 -21.80 7.65 3.06
C THR A 124 -21.31 6.69 4.13
N ILE A 125 -20.32 7.14 4.90
CA ILE A 125 -19.75 6.47 6.06
C ILE A 125 -19.86 7.44 7.24
N GLU A 126 -20.71 7.11 8.22
CA GLU A 126 -20.84 7.88 9.46
C GLU A 126 -19.56 7.73 10.32
N LEU A 127 -18.98 8.85 10.71
CA LEU A 127 -17.79 8.88 11.55
C LEU A 127 -18.20 9.00 13.01
N LEU A 128 -18.06 7.90 13.76
CA LEU A 128 -18.24 7.91 15.21
C LEU A 128 -17.29 8.91 15.89
N PRO A 129 -17.67 9.52 17.03
CA PRO A 129 -16.80 10.41 17.77
C PRO A 129 -15.40 9.84 18.01
N ALA A 130 -14.39 10.66 17.77
CA ALA A 130 -12.99 10.30 17.95
C ALA A 130 -12.21 11.44 18.60
N THR A 131 -11.34 11.08 19.54
CA THR A 131 -10.46 12.03 20.24
C THR A 131 -9.22 12.35 19.40
N GLU A 132 -8.53 13.44 19.72
CA GLU A 132 -7.21 13.76 19.12
C GLU A 132 -6.17 12.67 19.39
N GLU A 133 -6.31 11.88 20.47
CA GLU A 133 -5.42 10.75 20.75
C GLU A 133 -5.63 9.57 19.80
N ALA A 134 -6.84 9.42 19.26
CA ALA A 134 -7.15 8.40 18.26
C ALA A 134 -6.58 8.75 16.88
N TYR A 135 -6.41 10.05 16.58
CA TYR A 135 -5.86 10.52 15.32
C TYR A 135 -4.45 9.98 15.11
N ASN A 136 -4.23 9.30 13.97
CA ASN A 136 -2.99 8.60 13.61
C ASN A 136 -2.62 7.39 14.48
N ALA A 137 -3.40 7.08 15.53
CA ALA A 137 -3.23 5.90 16.37
C ALA A 137 -4.18 4.76 15.98
N ILE A 138 -5.42 5.10 15.62
CA ILE A 138 -6.47 4.15 15.22
C ILE A 138 -6.80 4.37 13.75
N TRP A 139 -6.69 3.29 12.98
CA TRP A 139 -6.99 3.26 11.55
C TRP A 139 -8.21 2.39 11.30
N LYS A 140 -9.06 2.84 10.37
CA LYS A 140 -10.21 2.10 9.84
C LYS A 140 -9.98 1.80 8.37
N GLU A 141 -10.56 0.71 7.91
CA GLU A 141 -10.47 0.25 6.52
C GLU A 141 -11.84 -0.12 6.01
N GLU A 142 -12.21 0.40 4.84
CA GLU A 142 -13.47 0.11 4.17
C GLU A 142 -13.21 -0.24 2.70
N SER A 143 -13.86 -1.30 2.21
CA SER A 143 -13.79 -1.65 0.80
C SER A 143 -14.89 -0.93 0.03
N VAL A 144 -14.51 -0.24 -1.04
CA VAL A 144 -15.43 0.55 -1.87
C VAL A 144 -15.34 0.15 -3.34
N GLU A 145 -16.45 0.30 -4.03
CA GLU A 145 -16.54 0.15 -5.48
C GLU A 145 -16.63 1.54 -6.10
N LEU A 146 -15.69 1.85 -7.00
CA LEU A 146 -15.61 3.11 -7.72
C LEU A 146 -15.94 2.85 -9.18
N GLU A 147 -16.79 3.69 -9.74
CA GLU A 147 -17.22 3.52 -11.12
C GLU A 147 -16.32 4.26 -12.08
N LYS A 148 -16.32 3.84 -13.35
CA LYS A 148 -15.72 4.58 -14.44
C LYS A 148 -16.25 6.03 -14.46
N GLY A 149 -15.36 6.97 -14.79
CA GLY A 149 -15.68 8.40 -14.82
C GLY A 149 -15.31 9.11 -13.52
N GLU A 150 -15.99 10.22 -13.24
CA GLU A 150 -15.64 11.11 -12.14
C GLU A 150 -16.20 10.60 -10.82
N ASN A 151 -15.31 10.28 -9.89
CA ASN A 151 -15.62 9.95 -8.50
C ASN A 151 -15.14 11.10 -7.62
N THR A 152 -16.03 11.62 -6.77
CA THR A 152 -15.75 12.74 -5.89
C THR A 152 -15.90 12.28 -4.44
N PHE A 153 -14.85 12.45 -3.66
CA PHE A 153 -14.84 12.23 -2.22
C PHE A 153 -15.09 13.54 -1.50
N TYR A 154 -15.91 13.50 -0.45
CA TYR A 154 -16.28 14.67 0.32
C TYR A 154 -16.32 14.37 1.82
N LEU A 155 -16.15 15.40 2.62
CA LEU A 155 -16.33 15.36 4.08
C LEU A 155 -17.40 16.38 4.46
N ILE A 156 -18.45 15.90 5.11
CA ILE A 156 -19.51 16.71 5.72
C ILE A 156 -19.21 16.80 7.21
N GLU A 157 -19.24 18.03 7.75
CA GLU A 157 -19.18 18.28 9.19
C GLU A 157 -20.30 19.25 9.57
N ASP A 158 -21.08 18.89 10.59
CA ASP A 158 -22.16 19.72 11.13
C ASP A 158 -21.65 20.61 12.27
N GLY A 159 -20.92 21.67 11.91
CA GLY A 159 -20.42 22.66 12.88
C GLY A 159 -19.40 22.12 13.91
N ILE A 160 -18.79 20.97 13.61
CA ILE A 160 -17.69 20.39 14.37
C ILE A 160 -16.38 20.59 13.61
N HIS A 161 -15.26 20.39 14.29
CA HIS A 161 -13.94 20.40 13.66
C HIS A 161 -13.53 18.95 13.40
N CYS A 162 -13.14 18.66 12.17
CA CYS A 162 -12.69 17.32 11.77
C CYS A 162 -11.30 17.35 11.13
N LYS A 163 -10.39 16.57 11.71
CA LYS A 163 -9.10 16.24 11.10
C LYS A 163 -9.13 14.83 10.57
N MET A 164 -8.66 14.63 9.35
CA MET A 164 -8.64 13.31 8.72
C MET A 164 -7.37 13.10 7.90
N ILE A 165 -6.85 11.87 7.97
CA ILE A 165 -5.97 11.31 6.94
C ILE A 165 -6.77 10.25 6.20
N LEU A 166 -6.91 10.41 4.89
CA LEU A 166 -7.55 9.45 4.00
C LEU A 166 -6.51 8.87 3.05
N GLN A 167 -6.48 7.55 2.96
CA GLN A 167 -5.68 6.79 2.02
C GLN A 167 -6.58 6.02 1.07
N ILE A 168 -6.33 6.14 -0.23
CA ILE A 168 -7.04 5.40 -1.27
C ILE A 168 -6.03 4.45 -1.92
N GLU A 169 -6.34 3.16 -1.87
CA GLU A 169 -5.47 2.08 -2.33
C GLU A 169 -6.19 1.12 -3.27
N GLY A 170 -5.43 0.34 -4.04
CA GLY A 170 -5.97 -0.72 -4.91
C GLY A 170 -6.35 -0.27 -6.32
N ILE A 171 -5.99 0.96 -6.68
CA ILE A 171 -6.22 1.53 -8.01
C ILE A 171 -4.89 1.58 -8.74
N THR A 172 -4.86 1.03 -9.95
CA THR A 172 -3.67 1.02 -10.80
C THR A 172 -3.51 2.36 -11.53
N ASP A 173 -2.28 2.84 -11.67
CA ASP A 173 -1.98 4.12 -12.35
C ASP A 173 -2.51 4.18 -13.78
N ASP A 174 -2.50 3.05 -14.49
CA ASP A 174 -3.01 2.96 -15.85
C ASP A 174 -4.53 3.13 -15.93
N ASN A 175 -5.26 2.93 -14.82
CA ASN A 175 -6.70 3.16 -14.74
C ASN A 175 -7.06 4.60 -14.36
N ILE A 176 -6.10 5.40 -13.87
CA ILE A 176 -6.33 6.80 -13.49
C ILE A 176 -6.21 7.70 -14.72
N ILE A 177 -7.22 8.55 -14.94
CA ILE A 177 -7.18 9.66 -15.93
C ILE A 177 -6.68 10.92 -15.23
N TYR A 178 -7.27 11.23 -14.08
CA TYR A 178 -6.96 12.39 -13.27
C TYR A 178 -7.17 12.03 -11.80
N ALA A 179 -6.33 12.56 -10.93
CA ALA A 179 -6.51 12.46 -9.48
C ALA A 179 -5.94 13.71 -8.81
N GLY A 180 -6.69 14.31 -7.90
CA GLY A 180 -6.20 15.50 -7.18
C GLY A 180 -7.25 16.16 -6.30
N THR A 181 -6.85 17.24 -5.63
CA THR A 181 -7.68 17.99 -4.67
C THR A 181 -8.41 19.20 -5.28
N VAL A 182 -8.21 19.46 -6.58
CA VAL A 182 -8.82 20.59 -7.30
C VAL A 182 -9.27 20.10 -8.67
N LYS A 183 -10.57 20.17 -8.99
CA LYS A 183 -11.08 19.75 -10.30
C LYS A 183 -10.38 20.56 -11.42
N GLU A 184 -9.70 19.86 -12.34
CA GLU A 184 -9.00 20.45 -13.51
C GLU A 184 -9.92 20.72 -14.69
#